data_AF-A0AA97J6T1-F1
#
_entry.id   AF-A0AA97J6T1-F1
#
_cell.length_a   1.000
_cell.length_b   1.000
_cell.length_c   1.000
_cell.angle_alpha   90.00
_cell.angle_beta   90.00
_cell.angle_gamma   90.00
#
_symmetry.space_group_name_H-M   'P 1'
#
loop_
_entity.id
_entity.type
_entity.pdbx_description
1 polymer ?
#
loop_
_entity_poly.entity_id
_entity_poly.type
_entity_poly.pdbx_seq_one_letter_code
_entity_poly.pdbx_strand_id
1 'polypeptide(L)'
;MNPCDFSLGKPQSAEKVCLNKEASLSKHCSKNAQKDLSLVTPNAGGYPEERRCREHAKMLDCYCQDDLACVCAMCSSVGSHKGHSIVALKEEHDKQRVILSLTMKSIQENKNAVNKVLMHLQKSEDQIKYNKKSLTVQLSKLFQEIKSQVNQKEKQILGDIQSNEEKQLADIFALKKKAEGKRDAALHGLQELQMLTKQADAFRFLKDFQLAQERIKKQNSSNESVEVLTVHLDESVIQDVRSHTEAYLSNLDNLMQVVHGKIINQTQWCRAIPAAEFSLDDVVCEVFPSPPSPQTRKLSGTNSAAAHLTFGNMEQDP
;
A
#
# COMPACT_ATOMS: atom_id res chain seq x y z
N MET A 1 -15.06 2.66 61.57
CA MET A 1 -13.91 2.63 60.64
C MET A 1 -14.26 3.62 59.55
N ASN A 2 -13.53 4.73 59.47
CA ASN A 2 -14.13 6.04 59.18
C ASN A 2 -13.63 6.68 57.86
N PRO A 3 -14.42 7.62 57.29
CA PRO A 3 -14.87 7.53 55.88
C PRO A 3 -14.02 8.38 54.88
N CYS A 4 -14.26 8.39 53.56
CA CYS A 4 -15.37 9.10 52.84
C CYS A 4 -15.47 10.60 53.24
N ASP A 5 -15.80 11.57 52.39
CA ASP A 5 -16.52 11.54 51.11
C ASP A 5 -16.40 12.92 50.37
N PHE A 6 -17.01 13.04 49.19
CA PHE A 6 -17.49 14.28 48.53
C PHE A 6 -16.55 15.34 47.86
N SER A 7 -16.82 15.51 46.55
CA SER A 7 -16.89 16.76 45.75
C SER A 7 -15.64 17.53 45.24
N LEU A 8 -15.48 17.46 43.90
CA LEU A 8 -15.45 18.58 42.92
C LEU A 8 -14.58 19.85 43.21
N GLY A 9 -13.54 20.06 42.38
CA GLY A 9 -13.08 21.41 42.01
C GLY A 9 -11.57 21.71 42.05
N LYS A 10 -11.07 22.45 41.04
CA LYS A 10 -9.88 23.34 41.11
C LYS A 10 -10.40 24.79 41.30
N PRO A 11 -9.61 25.87 41.61
CA PRO A 11 -8.13 25.98 41.59
C PRO A 11 -7.44 26.81 42.74
N GLN A 12 -6.09 26.81 42.69
CA GLN A 12 -5.14 27.93 42.93
C GLN A 12 -4.81 28.58 44.31
N SER A 13 -3.49 28.64 44.55
CA SER A 13 -2.66 29.77 45.03
C SER A 13 -2.66 30.22 46.50
N ALA A 14 -1.46 30.25 47.10
CA ALA A 14 -1.06 31.18 48.17
C ALA A 14 0.48 31.35 48.20
N GLU A 15 0.95 32.57 48.48
CA GLU A 15 2.38 32.90 48.64
C GLU A 15 2.89 32.69 50.09
N LYS A 16 4.20 32.48 50.22
CA LYS A 16 5.12 32.87 51.33
C LYS A 16 4.64 32.76 52.80
N VAL A 17 5.34 31.89 53.55
CA VAL A 17 5.60 32.08 54.99
C VAL A 17 7.07 31.81 55.28
N CYS A 18 7.75 32.75 55.94
CA CYS A 18 9.09 32.56 56.52
C CYS A 18 8.95 32.15 57.99
N LEU A 19 9.84 31.28 58.51
CA LEU A 19 10.10 31.16 59.94
C LEU A 19 11.54 30.68 60.20
N ASN A 20 12.26 31.39 61.07
CA ASN A 20 13.65 31.12 61.45
C ASN A 20 13.77 29.95 62.45
N LYS A 21 14.98 29.37 62.53
CA LYS A 21 15.66 29.12 63.81
C LYS A 21 17.18 29.23 63.67
N GLU A 22 17.81 29.68 64.76
CA GLU A 22 19.23 30.09 64.88
C GLU A 22 20.14 28.86 65.09
N ALA A 23 21.48 28.91 65.08
CA ALA A 23 22.45 30.00 65.22
C ALA A 23 23.70 29.70 64.34
N SER A 24 24.85 30.40 64.36
CA SER A 24 25.38 31.40 65.31
C SER A 24 26.37 32.37 64.63
N LEU A 25 27.08 33.17 65.43
CA LEU A 25 27.94 34.28 65.02
C LEU A 25 29.43 33.91 64.88
N SER A 26 30.08 34.42 63.84
CA SER A 26 31.35 35.14 63.97
C SER A 26 31.61 36.03 62.75
N LYS A 27 31.63 37.35 62.95
CA LYS A 27 32.18 38.32 61.99
C LYS A 27 33.55 38.74 62.48
N HIS A 28 34.55 38.75 61.61
CA HIS A 28 35.75 39.57 61.81
C HIS A 28 36.11 40.32 60.53
N CYS A 29 36.22 41.64 60.63
CA CYS A 29 36.65 42.50 59.54
C CYS A 29 38.16 42.41 59.33
N SER A 30 38.64 42.52 58.09
CA SER A 30 39.20 43.78 57.57
C SER A 30 39.69 43.70 56.13
N LYS A 31 39.76 44.85 55.46
CA LYS A 31 40.28 45.01 54.09
C LYS A 31 41.80 45.06 54.11
N ASN A 32 42.49 44.33 53.22
CA ASN A 32 43.32 44.91 52.15
C ASN A 32 44.13 43.86 51.40
N ALA A 33 44.61 44.30 50.22
CA ALA A 33 45.50 43.63 49.27
C ALA A 33 44.92 42.43 48.49
N GLN A 34 45.21 42.21 47.21
CA GLN A 34 45.64 43.06 46.08
C GLN A 34 45.87 42.12 44.89
N LYS A 35 45.05 42.27 43.82
CA LYS A 35 45.29 41.79 42.45
C LYS A 35 45.45 40.26 42.21
N ASP A 36 45.15 39.88 40.97
CA ASP A 36 45.45 38.59 40.33
C ASP A 36 44.89 37.31 40.96
N LEU A 37 43.57 37.31 41.23
CA LEU A 37 42.76 36.10 41.08
C LEU A 37 41.66 36.35 40.05
N SER A 38 41.84 35.86 38.82
CA SER A 38 40.72 35.62 37.91
C SER A 38 39.83 34.55 38.54
N LEU A 39 38.73 34.99 39.16
CA LEU A 39 37.77 34.12 39.83
C LEU A 39 37.12 33.16 38.82
N VAL A 40 37.73 31.99 38.65
CA VAL A 40 37.10 30.83 38.04
C VAL A 40 35.93 30.45 38.94
N THR A 41 34.71 30.71 38.47
CA THR A 41 33.48 30.30 39.16
C THR A 41 33.49 28.77 39.34
N PRO A 42 33.45 28.24 40.57
CA PRO A 42 33.48 26.80 40.83
C PRO A 42 32.09 26.19 40.60
N ASN A 43 31.64 26.16 39.34
CA ASN A 43 30.43 25.47 38.93
C ASN A 43 30.59 24.74 37.60
N ALA A 44 31.73 24.06 37.46
CA ALA A 44 32.01 23.08 36.42
C ALA A 44 32.68 21.89 37.09
N GLY A 45 32.04 20.73 37.05
CA GLY A 45 32.45 19.51 37.79
C GLY A 45 33.66 18.78 37.22
N GLY A 46 34.72 19.51 36.87
CA GLY A 46 36.05 18.96 36.56
C GLY A 46 37.01 19.23 37.72
N TYR A 47 37.94 18.31 37.95
CA TYR A 47 38.90 18.44 39.06
C TYR A 47 39.85 19.61 38.80
N PRO A 48 40.30 20.38 39.83
CA PRO A 48 41.19 21.54 39.63
C PRO A 48 42.51 21.23 38.92
N GLU A 49 42.93 19.96 38.91
CA GLU A 49 44.11 19.47 38.19
C GLU A 49 43.92 19.37 36.68
N GLU A 50 42.70 19.13 36.20
CA GLU A 50 42.38 19.01 34.76
C GLU A 50 42.51 20.35 34.02
N ARG A 51 42.46 21.47 34.75
CA ARG A 51 42.65 22.83 34.21
C ARG A 51 44.10 23.31 34.20
N ARG A 52 45.04 22.49 34.68
CA ARG A 52 46.48 22.82 34.71
C ARG A 52 47.27 21.96 33.72
N CYS A 53 48.20 22.60 33.03
CA CYS A 53 49.18 21.92 32.20
C CYS A 53 50.04 20.98 33.06
N ARG A 54 50.09 19.70 32.68
CA ARG A 54 50.85 18.67 33.41
C ARG A 54 52.36 18.92 33.44
N GLU A 55 52.91 19.53 32.38
CA GLU A 55 54.35 19.83 32.26
C GLU A 55 54.77 21.10 33.01
N HIS A 56 53.92 22.13 33.01
CA HIS A 56 54.27 23.48 33.45
C HIS A 56 53.54 23.95 34.71
N ALA A 57 52.58 23.17 35.21
CA ALA A 57 51.66 23.48 36.32
C ALA A 57 50.82 24.78 36.16
N LYS A 58 50.90 25.45 35.00
CA LYS A 58 50.16 26.68 34.67
C LYS A 58 48.77 26.39 34.12
N MET A 59 47.86 27.36 34.23
CA MET A 59 46.50 27.27 33.70
C MET A 59 46.47 27.05 32.17
N LEU A 60 45.51 26.26 31.71
CA LEU A 60 45.24 25.99 30.29
C LEU A 60 44.33 27.07 29.69
N ASP A 61 44.86 28.29 29.54
CA ASP A 61 44.10 29.46 29.08
C ASP A 61 44.20 29.72 27.55
N CYS A 62 44.90 28.86 26.81
CA CYS A 62 45.08 28.94 25.36
C CYS A 62 44.53 27.68 24.67
N TYR A 63 44.20 27.79 23.39
CA TYR A 63 43.83 26.66 22.54
C TYR A 63 44.74 26.60 21.31
N CYS A 64 45.30 25.42 21.05
CA CYS A 64 46.04 25.12 19.83
C CYS A 64 45.06 24.59 18.78
N GLN A 65 44.91 25.30 17.67
CA GLN A 65 44.00 24.91 16.59
C GLN A 65 44.57 23.75 15.76
N ASP A 66 45.89 23.62 15.65
CA ASP A 66 46.52 22.57 14.85
C ASP A 66 46.42 21.19 15.52
N ASP A 67 46.56 21.14 16.85
CA ASP A 67 46.46 19.90 17.65
C ASP A 67 45.07 19.72 18.32
N LEU A 68 44.14 20.65 18.10
CA LEU A 68 42.80 20.73 18.72
C LEU A 68 42.81 20.61 20.26
N ALA A 69 43.82 21.18 20.92
CA ALA A 69 44.11 20.96 22.34
C ALA A 69 44.17 22.24 23.19
N CYS A 70 43.66 22.19 24.42
CA CYS A 70 43.87 23.24 25.42
C CYS A 70 45.30 23.19 25.96
N VAL A 71 46.02 24.32 25.92
CA VAL A 71 47.44 24.43 26.28
C VAL A 71 47.69 25.65 27.18
N CYS A 72 48.83 25.69 27.88
CA CYS A 72 49.25 26.88 28.63
C CYS A 72 50.23 27.74 27.80
N ALA A 73 50.41 29.01 28.20
CA ALA A 73 51.27 29.95 27.48
C ALA A 73 52.77 29.55 27.40
N MET A 74 53.24 28.59 28.21
CA MET A 74 54.61 28.04 28.07
C MET A 74 54.70 27.01 26.95
N CYS A 75 53.67 26.16 26.80
CA CYS A 75 53.57 25.16 25.74
C CYS A 75 53.63 25.81 24.34
N SER A 76 53.05 27.00 24.19
CA SER A 76 53.04 27.77 22.94
C SER A 76 54.28 28.62 22.68
N SER A 77 54.97 29.10 23.73
CA SER A 77 56.13 30.00 23.57
C SER A 77 57.48 29.27 23.48
N VAL A 78 57.65 28.20 24.26
CA VAL A 78 58.91 27.44 24.35
C VAL A 78 58.73 25.91 24.32
N GLY A 79 57.50 25.41 24.50
CA GLY A 79 57.19 23.98 24.53
C GLY A 79 56.90 23.35 23.16
N SER A 80 56.18 22.23 23.19
CA SER A 80 55.84 21.39 22.03
C SER A 80 55.07 22.11 20.93
N HIS A 81 54.15 23.02 21.29
CA HIS A 81 53.26 23.74 20.37
C HIS A 81 53.86 25.06 19.85
N LYS A 82 55.18 25.25 19.97
CA LYS A 82 55.87 26.44 19.50
C LYS A 82 55.81 26.53 17.97
N GLY A 83 55.14 27.57 17.47
CA GLY A 83 54.95 27.83 16.05
C GLY A 83 53.62 27.33 15.48
N HIS A 84 52.74 26.74 16.30
CA HIS A 84 51.38 26.37 15.92
C HIS A 84 50.43 27.58 16.01
N SER A 85 49.23 27.47 15.44
CA SER A 85 48.16 28.47 15.58
C SER A 85 47.55 28.41 16.98
N ILE A 86 47.83 29.42 17.80
CA ILE A 86 47.38 29.52 19.20
C ILE A 86 46.46 30.73 19.37
N VAL A 87 45.27 30.49 19.90
CA VAL A 87 44.28 31.53 20.25
C VAL A 87 43.94 31.47 21.74
N ALA A 88 43.28 32.50 22.27
CA ALA A 88 42.80 32.46 23.65
C ALA A 88 41.68 31.40 23.79
N LEU A 89 41.69 30.61 24.87
CA LEU A 89 40.70 29.54 25.04
C LEU A 89 39.26 30.08 25.03
N LYS A 90 39.04 31.28 25.57
CA LYS A 90 37.73 31.95 25.54
C LYS A 90 37.31 32.33 24.12
N GLU A 91 38.24 32.78 23.28
CA GLU A 91 37.98 33.18 21.90
C GLU A 91 37.55 31.99 21.04
N GLU A 92 38.29 30.87 21.11
CA GLU A 92 37.90 29.65 20.41
C GLU A 92 36.60 29.08 20.98
N HIS A 93 36.40 29.09 22.31
CA HIS A 93 35.13 28.68 22.93
C HIS A 93 33.94 29.49 22.38
N ASP A 94 34.05 30.82 22.32
CA ASP A 94 32.96 31.68 21.86
C ASP A 94 32.71 31.49 20.34
N LYS A 95 33.75 31.27 19.54
CA LYS A 95 33.66 30.85 18.12
C LYS A 95 32.98 29.49 17.95
N GLN A 96 33.42 28.46 18.68
CA GLN A 96 32.85 27.11 18.64
C GLN A 96 31.39 27.09 19.12
N ARG A 97 31.00 27.97 20.04
CA ARG A 97 29.60 28.15 20.44
C ARG A 97 28.73 28.73 19.32
N VAL A 98 29.25 29.63 18.49
CA VAL A 98 28.54 30.12 17.31
C VAL A 98 28.37 28.99 16.29
N ILE A 99 29.43 28.24 16.00
CA ILE A 99 29.39 27.07 15.10
C ILE A 99 28.34 26.06 15.59
N LEU A 100 28.41 25.64 16.87
CA LEU A 100 27.43 24.74 17.49
C LEU A 100 25.98 25.23 17.31
N SER A 101 25.72 26.53 17.51
CA SER A 101 24.38 27.10 17.32
C SER A 101 23.90 27.05 15.87
N LEU A 102 24.79 27.23 14.89
CA LEU A 102 24.48 27.12 13.47
C LEU A 102 24.22 25.66 13.07
N THR A 103 25.05 24.73 13.54
CA THR A 103 24.91 23.28 13.31
C THR A 103 23.62 22.74 13.92
N MET A 104 23.27 23.15 15.15
CA MET A 104 21.98 22.80 15.77
C MET A 104 20.80 23.30 14.95
N LYS A 105 20.88 24.52 14.40
CA LYS A 105 19.83 25.08 13.53
C LYS A 105 19.71 24.28 12.22
N SER A 106 20.82 24.01 11.54
CA SER A 106 20.88 23.22 10.30
C SER A 106 20.28 21.82 10.48
N ILE A 107 20.69 21.10 11.53
CA ILE A 107 20.14 19.76 11.86
C ILE A 107 18.64 19.83 12.14
N GLN A 108 18.16 20.87 12.83
CA GLN A 108 16.75 21.05 13.13
C GLN A 108 15.91 21.40 11.88
N GLU A 109 16.47 22.15 10.94
CA GLU A 109 15.84 22.46 9.64
C GLU A 109 15.79 21.20 8.75
N ASN A 110 16.88 20.45 8.66
CA ASN A 110 16.94 19.17 7.93
C ASN A 110 15.95 18.14 8.51
N LYS A 111 15.91 17.96 9.84
CA LYS A 111 14.90 17.11 10.52
C LYS A 111 13.46 17.49 10.12
N ASN A 112 13.17 18.79 10.01
CA ASN A 112 11.85 19.26 9.59
C ASN A 112 11.57 18.99 8.10
N ALA A 113 12.59 19.05 7.24
CA ALA A 113 12.48 18.68 5.83
C ALA A 113 12.22 17.17 5.65
N VAL A 114 13.02 16.31 6.29
CA VAL A 114 12.85 14.85 6.30
C VAL A 114 11.45 14.46 6.80
N ASN A 115 10.98 15.08 7.89
CA ASN A 115 9.63 14.82 8.41
C ASN A 115 8.52 15.16 7.39
N LYS A 116 8.65 16.26 6.62
CA LYS A 116 7.70 16.58 5.54
C LYS A 116 7.73 15.51 4.45
N VAL A 117 8.91 15.06 4.04
CA VAL A 117 9.07 13.99 3.03
C VAL A 117 8.43 12.69 3.51
N LEU A 118 8.64 12.30 4.77
CA LEU A 118 7.97 11.13 5.37
C LEU A 118 6.44 11.26 5.36
N MET A 119 5.88 12.45 5.65
CA MET A 119 4.43 12.69 5.55
C MET A 119 3.91 12.59 4.09
N HIS A 120 4.68 13.09 3.12
CA HIS A 120 4.34 12.96 1.70
C HIS A 120 4.41 11.50 1.21
N LEU A 121 5.42 10.74 1.66
CA LEU A 121 5.57 9.31 1.39
C LEU A 121 4.39 8.52 1.96
N GLN A 122 4.02 8.75 3.23
CA GLN A 122 2.87 8.07 3.86
C GLN A 122 1.57 8.36 3.11
N LYS A 123 1.33 9.62 2.75
CA LYS A 123 0.16 10.01 1.95
C LYS A 123 0.15 9.32 0.58
N SER A 124 1.30 9.20 -0.08
CA SER A 124 1.43 8.48 -1.35
C SER A 124 1.13 6.98 -1.19
N GLU A 125 1.64 6.36 -0.12
CA GLU A 125 1.38 4.95 0.18
C GLU A 125 -0.13 4.68 0.39
N ASP A 126 -0.80 5.53 1.17
CA ASP A 126 -2.23 5.43 1.44
C ASP A 126 -3.07 5.68 0.18
N GLN A 127 -2.66 6.63 -0.68
CA GLN A 127 -3.28 6.86 -1.98
C GLN A 127 -3.13 5.65 -2.92
N ILE A 128 -1.97 5.00 -2.96
CA ILE A 128 -1.75 3.78 -3.77
C ILE A 128 -2.66 2.65 -3.26
N LYS A 129 -2.72 2.42 -1.93
CA LYS A 129 -3.59 1.42 -1.30
C LYS A 129 -5.07 1.69 -1.62
N TYR A 130 -5.51 2.95 -1.47
CA TYR A 130 -6.88 3.37 -1.76
C TYR A 130 -7.23 3.18 -3.25
N ASN A 131 -6.39 3.68 -4.15
CA ASN A 131 -6.61 3.61 -5.60
C ASN A 131 -6.69 2.15 -6.07
N LYS A 132 -5.78 1.28 -5.60
CA LYS A 132 -5.86 -0.17 -5.88
C LYS A 132 -7.21 -0.75 -5.44
N LYS A 133 -7.63 -0.50 -4.20
CA LYS A 133 -8.91 -1.01 -3.68
C LYS A 133 -10.11 -0.49 -4.47
N SER A 134 -10.11 0.80 -4.80
CA SER A 134 -11.17 1.44 -5.59
C SER A 134 -11.26 0.86 -7.01
N LEU A 135 -10.13 0.74 -7.71
CA LEU A 135 -10.06 0.13 -9.05
C LEU A 135 -10.53 -1.33 -9.04
N THR A 136 -10.09 -2.14 -8.08
CA THR A 136 -10.54 -3.55 -7.95
C THR A 136 -12.06 -3.65 -7.76
N VAL A 137 -12.66 -2.80 -6.92
CA VAL A 137 -14.11 -2.80 -6.68
C VAL A 137 -14.87 -2.37 -7.94
N GLN A 138 -14.44 -1.30 -8.62
CA GLN A 138 -15.07 -0.82 -9.85
C GLN A 138 -14.98 -1.85 -10.97
N LEU A 139 -13.79 -2.43 -11.20
CA LEU A 139 -13.58 -3.45 -12.21
C LEU A 139 -14.40 -4.72 -11.94
N SER A 140 -14.44 -5.16 -10.68
CA SER A 140 -15.29 -6.29 -10.25
C SER A 140 -16.77 -6.03 -10.57
N LYS A 141 -17.28 -4.81 -10.29
CA LYS A 141 -18.66 -4.44 -10.62
C LYS A 141 -18.94 -4.50 -12.14
N LEU A 142 -18.02 -4.02 -12.96
CA LEU A 142 -18.15 -4.08 -14.43
C LEU A 142 -18.18 -5.54 -14.94
N PHE A 143 -17.34 -6.42 -14.41
CA PHE A 143 -17.39 -7.85 -14.77
C PHE A 143 -18.63 -8.58 -14.25
N GLN A 144 -19.19 -8.18 -13.10
CA GLN A 144 -20.47 -8.70 -12.63
C GLN A 144 -21.63 -8.27 -13.54
N GLU A 145 -21.61 -7.03 -14.05
CA GLU A 145 -22.59 -6.55 -15.02
C GLU A 145 -22.56 -7.38 -16.33
N ILE A 146 -21.38 -7.61 -16.91
CA ILE A 146 -21.21 -8.46 -18.10
C ILE A 146 -21.78 -9.87 -17.86
N LYS A 147 -21.44 -10.49 -16.72
CA LYS A 147 -21.98 -11.82 -16.35
C LYS A 147 -23.50 -11.81 -16.18
N SER A 148 -24.05 -10.76 -15.56
CA SER A 148 -25.49 -10.60 -15.37
C SER A 148 -26.23 -10.56 -16.72
N GLN A 149 -25.74 -9.78 -17.68
CA GLN A 149 -26.34 -9.68 -19.01
C GLN A 149 -26.26 -11.00 -19.80
N VAL A 150 -25.14 -11.71 -19.75
CA VAL A 150 -25.01 -13.05 -20.37
C VAL A 150 -26.00 -14.03 -19.75
N ASN A 151 -26.05 -14.13 -18.42
CA ASN A 151 -26.98 -15.02 -17.71
C ASN A 151 -28.46 -14.64 -17.95
N GLN A 152 -28.77 -13.35 -18.15
CA GLN A 152 -30.11 -12.90 -18.50
C GLN A 152 -30.50 -13.35 -19.91
N LYS A 153 -29.58 -13.29 -20.87
CA LYS A 153 -29.82 -13.72 -22.25
C LYS A 153 -29.92 -15.24 -22.38
N GLU A 154 -29.11 -16.00 -21.66
CA GLU A 154 -29.27 -17.44 -21.52
C GLU A 154 -30.68 -17.81 -21.02
N LYS A 155 -31.11 -17.23 -19.90
CA LYS A 155 -32.46 -17.45 -19.33
C LYS A 155 -33.58 -17.06 -20.29
N GLN A 156 -33.41 -15.96 -21.04
CA GLN A 156 -34.38 -15.54 -22.04
C GLN A 156 -34.53 -16.61 -23.13
N ILE A 157 -33.42 -17.03 -23.75
CA ILE A 157 -33.43 -18.00 -24.86
C ILE A 157 -34.00 -19.36 -24.40
N LEU A 158 -33.61 -19.86 -23.23
CA LEU A 158 -34.13 -21.11 -22.69
C LEU A 158 -35.63 -21.02 -22.36
N GLY A 159 -36.10 -19.90 -21.83
CA GLY A 159 -37.52 -19.65 -21.57
C GLY A 159 -38.36 -19.55 -22.86
N ASP A 160 -37.82 -18.92 -23.91
CA ASP A 160 -38.48 -18.83 -25.22
C ASP A 160 -38.60 -20.22 -25.87
N ILE A 161 -37.58 -21.09 -25.74
CA ILE A 161 -37.61 -22.49 -26.18
C ILE A 161 -38.70 -23.28 -25.44
N GLN A 162 -38.73 -23.22 -24.11
CA GLN A 162 -39.75 -23.90 -23.30
C GLN A 162 -41.17 -23.42 -23.65
N SER A 163 -41.37 -22.11 -23.79
CA SER A 163 -42.69 -21.56 -24.17
C SER A 163 -43.13 -22.00 -25.57
N ASN A 164 -42.20 -22.24 -26.49
CA ASN A 164 -42.50 -22.78 -27.81
C ASN A 164 -42.87 -24.28 -27.74
N GLU A 165 -42.14 -25.08 -26.96
CA GLU A 165 -42.48 -26.49 -26.70
C GLU A 165 -43.89 -26.63 -26.10
N GLU A 166 -44.20 -25.86 -25.05
CA GLU A 166 -45.52 -25.89 -24.39
C GLU A 166 -46.67 -25.57 -25.37
N LYS A 167 -46.48 -24.61 -26.28
CA LYS A 167 -47.47 -24.29 -27.33
C LYS A 167 -47.64 -25.42 -28.32
N GLN A 168 -46.53 -25.96 -28.85
CA GLN A 168 -46.57 -27.07 -29.81
C GLN A 168 -47.21 -28.32 -29.21
N LEU A 169 -46.94 -28.64 -27.94
CA LEU A 169 -47.59 -29.73 -27.22
C LEU A 169 -49.09 -29.50 -27.00
N ALA A 170 -49.51 -28.26 -26.72
CA ALA A 170 -50.92 -27.91 -26.60
C ALA A 170 -51.69 -28.07 -27.93
N ASP A 171 -51.09 -27.64 -29.05
CA ASP A 171 -51.67 -27.80 -30.39
C ASP A 171 -51.78 -29.29 -30.78
N ILE A 172 -50.72 -30.07 -30.54
CA ILE A 172 -50.73 -31.54 -30.76
C ILE A 172 -51.79 -32.21 -29.88
N PHE A 173 -51.94 -31.81 -28.62
CA PHE A 173 -52.98 -32.33 -27.72
C PHE A 173 -54.39 -32.03 -28.22
N ALA A 174 -54.64 -30.80 -28.71
CA ALA A 174 -55.93 -30.42 -29.29
C ALA A 174 -56.26 -31.23 -30.57
N LEU A 175 -55.27 -31.39 -31.46
CA LEU A 175 -55.41 -32.22 -32.67
C LEU A 175 -55.66 -33.70 -32.33
N LYS A 176 -54.92 -34.26 -31.38
CA LYS A 176 -55.12 -35.63 -30.88
C LYS A 176 -56.53 -35.82 -30.33
N LYS A 177 -57.01 -34.91 -29.48
CA LYS A 177 -58.37 -34.96 -28.92
C LYS A 177 -59.46 -34.88 -30.00
N LYS A 178 -59.26 -34.06 -31.05
CA LYS A 178 -60.15 -33.98 -32.23
C LYS A 178 -60.16 -35.30 -33.00
N ALA A 179 -59.01 -35.96 -33.16
CA ALA A 179 -58.88 -37.26 -33.84
C ALA A 179 -59.50 -38.42 -33.04
N GLU A 180 -59.29 -38.46 -31.71
CA GLU A 180 -59.90 -39.45 -30.81
C GLU A 180 -61.43 -39.35 -30.82
N GLY A 181 -61.98 -38.14 -30.72
CA GLY A 181 -63.44 -37.93 -30.82
C GLY A 181 -64.04 -38.38 -32.16
N LYS A 182 -63.32 -38.21 -33.28
CA LYS A 182 -63.74 -38.75 -34.59
C LYS A 182 -63.71 -40.28 -34.62
N ARG A 183 -62.64 -40.90 -34.10
CA ARG A 183 -62.50 -42.36 -34.01
C ARG A 183 -63.65 -42.96 -33.22
N ASP A 184 -63.98 -42.37 -32.08
CA ASP A 184 -65.00 -42.90 -31.17
C ASP A 184 -66.41 -42.72 -31.76
N ALA A 185 -66.66 -41.60 -32.46
CA ALA A 185 -67.89 -41.41 -33.23
C ALA A 185 -68.04 -42.42 -34.38
N ALA A 186 -66.96 -42.70 -35.12
CA ALA A 186 -66.95 -43.72 -36.18
C ALA A 186 -67.17 -45.13 -35.63
N LEU A 187 -66.59 -45.45 -34.45
CA LEU A 187 -66.82 -46.72 -33.76
C LEU A 187 -68.29 -46.88 -33.34
N HIS A 188 -68.90 -45.84 -32.77
CA HIS A 188 -70.33 -45.83 -32.46
C HIS A 188 -71.18 -46.03 -33.72
N GLY A 189 -70.87 -45.33 -34.82
CA GLY A 189 -71.57 -45.50 -36.10
C GLY A 189 -71.47 -46.94 -36.63
N LEU A 190 -70.30 -47.57 -36.52
CA LEU A 190 -70.11 -48.97 -36.89
C LEU A 190 -70.94 -49.93 -36.02
N GLN A 191 -71.00 -49.70 -34.70
CA GLN A 191 -71.81 -50.49 -33.77
C GLN A 191 -73.31 -50.33 -34.06
N GLU A 192 -73.78 -49.12 -34.38
CA GLU A 192 -75.17 -48.86 -34.77
C GLU A 192 -75.54 -49.65 -36.05
N LEU A 193 -74.68 -49.62 -37.08
CA LEU A 193 -74.86 -50.43 -38.29
C LEU A 193 -74.85 -51.95 -38.00
N GLN A 194 -73.98 -52.43 -37.10
CA GLN A 194 -73.93 -53.85 -36.69
C GLN A 194 -75.15 -54.30 -35.86
N MET A 195 -75.89 -53.38 -35.25
CA MET A 195 -77.17 -53.68 -34.60
C MET A 195 -78.31 -53.70 -35.60
N LEU A 196 -78.29 -52.82 -36.62
CA LEU A 196 -79.29 -52.79 -37.69
C LEU A 196 -79.31 -54.07 -38.54
N THR A 197 -78.17 -54.75 -38.73
CA THR A 197 -78.14 -56.05 -39.44
C THR A 197 -78.89 -57.17 -38.72
N LYS A 198 -79.25 -56.99 -37.43
CA LYS A 198 -80.04 -57.92 -36.63
C LYS A 198 -81.53 -57.56 -36.56
N GLN A 199 -81.94 -56.44 -37.19
CA GLN A 199 -83.31 -55.95 -37.16
C GLN A 199 -84.19 -56.76 -38.12
N ALA A 200 -85.14 -57.53 -37.59
CA ALA A 200 -86.04 -58.36 -38.39
C ALA A 200 -87.24 -57.59 -38.99
N ASP A 201 -87.61 -56.44 -38.42
CA ASP A 201 -88.69 -55.58 -38.94
C ASP A 201 -88.16 -54.69 -40.07
N ALA A 202 -88.67 -54.89 -41.28
CA ALA A 202 -88.22 -54.19 -42.49
C ALA A 202 -88.52 -52.68 -42.47
N PHE A 203 -89.64 -52.25 -41.89
CA PHE A 203 -90.00 -50.82 -41.80
C PHE A 203 -89.08 -50.11 -40.80
N ARG A 204 -88.83 -50.75 -39.66
CA ARG A 204 -87.94 -50.25 -38.61
C ARG A 204 -86.49 -50.21 -39.10
N PHE A 205 -86.03 -51.25 -39.78
CA PHE A 205 -84.72 -51.28 -40.44
C PHE A 205 -84.53 -50.10 -41.40
N LEU A 206 -85.45 -49.91 -42.37
CA LEU A 206 -85.31 -48.84 -43.38
C LEU A 206 -85.26 -47.45 -42.73
N LYS A 207 -86.15 -47.18 -41.75
CA LYS A 207 -86.17 -45.91 -41.03
C LYS A 207 -84.90 -45.66 -40.23
N ASP A 208 -84.48 -46.63 -39.42
CA ASP A 208 -83.36 -46.44 -38.50
C ASP A 208 -82.01 -46.43 -39.27
N PHE A 209 -81.90 -47.18 -40.37
CA PHE A 209 -80.76 -47.14 -41.29
C PHE A 209 -80.62 -45.78 -41.98
N GLN A 210 -81.72 -45.16 -42.41
CA GLN A 210 -81.70 -43.83 -43.02
C GLN A 210 -81.18 -42.77 -42.03
N LEU A 211 -81.59 -42.84 -40.76
CA LEU A 211 -81.09 -41.98 -39.68
C LEU A 211 -79.60 -42.23 -39.33
N ALA A 212 -79.12 -43.47 -39.43
CA ALA A 212 -77.71 -43.81 -39.27
C ALA A 212 -76.87 -43.25 -40.44
N GLN A 213 -77.35 -43.39 -41.68
CA GLN A 213 -76.69 -42.84 -42.88
C GLN A 213 -76.53 -41.32 -42.81
N GLU A 214 -77.56 -40.58 -42.36
CA GLU A 214 -77.47 -39.12 -42.21
C GLU A 214 -76.42 -38.71 -41.16
N ARG A 215 -76.37 -39.40 -40.01
CA ARG A 215 -75.35 -39.16 -38.97
C ARG A 215 -73.93 -39.43 -39.49
N ILE A 216 -73.72 -40.56 -40.15
CA ILE A 216 -72.39 -40.95 -40.68
C ILE A 216 -71.94 -39.96 -41.77
N LYS A 217 -72.83 -39.55 -42.68
CA LYS A 217 -72.52 -38.53 -43.71
C LYS A 217 -72.08 -37.21 -43.07
N LYS A 218 -72.75 -36.76 -42.00
CA LYS A 218 -72.43 -35.51 -41.28
C LYS A 218 -71.09 -35.58 -40.52
N GLN A 219 -70.61 -36.76 -40.16
CA GLN A 219 -69.32 -36.95 -39.47
C GLN A 219 -68.14 -37.07 -40.44
N ASN A 220 -68.34 -37.68 -41.60
CA ASN A 220 -67.27 -37.94 -42.58
C ASN A 220 -66.85 -36.73 -43.43
N SER A 221 -67.62 -35.64 -43.43
CA SER A 221 -67.39 -34.46 -44.28
C SER A 221 -66.21 -33.55 -43.88
N SER A 222 -65.33 -33.99 -42.97
CA SER A 222 -64.26 -33.14 -42.42
C SER A 222 -62.94 -33.89 -42.18
N ASN A 223 -62.57 -34.80 -43.08
CA ASN A 223 -61.26 -35.46 -43.07
C ASN A 223 -60.16 -34.57 -43.68
N GLU A 224 -59.83 -33.49 -42.97
CA GLU A 224 -58.54 -32.81 -43.13
C GLU A 224 -57.39 -33.77 -42.83
N SER A 225 -56.41 -33.81 -43.72
CA SER A 225 -55.13 -34.46 -43.47
C SER A 225 -54.42 -33.73 -42.34
N VAL A 226 -54.11 -34.43 -41.24
CA VAL A 226 -53.31 -33.86 -40.15
C VAL A 226 -51.85 -34.11 -40.49
N GLU A 227 -51.19 -33.08 -41.02
CA GLU A 227 -49.75 -33.10 -41.25
C GLU A 227 -49.03 -33.13 -39.88
N VAL A 228 -48.08 -34.07 -39.72
CA VAL A 228 -47.42 -34.30 -38.43
C VAL A 228 -46.35 -33.22 -38.21
N LEU A 229 -46.61 -32.30 -37.28
CA LEU A 229 -45.62 -31.34 -36.81
C LEU A 229 -44.38 -32.09 -36.29
N THR A 230 -43.32 -32.10 -37.11
CA THR A 230 -42.05 -32.75 -36.80
C THR A 230 -41.04 -31.67 -36.48
N VAL A 231 -40.67 -31.54 -35.20
CA VAL A 231 -39.67 -30.55 -34.77
C VAL A 231 -38.29 -31.10 -35.08
N HIS A 232 -37.70 -30.65 -36.18
CA HIS A 232 -36.31 -30.95 -36.52
C HIS A 232 -35.40 -29.83 -35.99
N LEU A 233 -34.41 -30.18 -35.16
CA LEU A 233 -33.29 -29.29 -34.88
C LEU A 233 -32.38 -29.28 -36.11
N ASP A 234 -32.24 -28.14 -36.75
CA ASP A 234 -31.35 -27.98 -37.91
C ASP A 234 -29.89 -27.84 -37.43
N GLU A 235 -29.03 -28.79 -37.82
CA GLU A 235 -27.61 -28.77 -37.45
C GLU A 235 -26.90 -27.53 -38.02
N SER A 236 -27.38 -26.94 -39.14
CA SER A 236 -26.81 -25.68 -39.65
C SER A 236 -27.09 -24.52 -38.70
N VAL A 237 -28.29 -24.46 -38.11
CA VAL A 237 -28.64 -23.45 -37.09
C VAL A 237 -27.80 -23.62 -35.82
N ILE A 238 -27.56 -24.86 -35.39
CA ILE A 238 -26.67 -25.12 -34.25
C ILE A 238 -25.24 -24.67 -34.58
N GLN A 239 -24.75 -24.95 -35.79
CA GLN A 239 -23.42 -24.52 -36.22
C GLN A 239 -23.29 -22.99 -36.34
N ASP A 240 -24.31 -22.30 -36.84
CA ASP A 240 -24.37 -20.83 -36.88
C ASP A 240 -24.30 -20.24 -35.47
N VAL A 241 -25.02 -20.82 -34.49
CA VAL A 241 -24.97 -20.40 -33.08
C VAL A 241 -23.56 -20.59 -32.48
N ARG A 242 -22.87 -21.71 -32.79
CA ARG A 242 -21.47 -21.92 -32.36
C ARG A 242 -20.56 -20.83 -32.94
N SER A 243 -20.60 -20.60 -34.25
CA SER A 243 -19.73 -19.62 -34.90
C SER A 243 -20.01 -18.16 -34.47
N HIS A 244 -21.26 -17.79 -34.20
CA HIS A 244 -21.58 -16.49 -33.59
C HIS A 244 -21.03 -16.38 -32.15
N THR A 245 -21.07 -17.46 -31.38
CA THR A 245 -20.51 -17.51 -30.01
C THR A 245 -18.99 -17.34 -30.02
N GLU A 246 -18.29 -18.03 -30.92
CA GLU A 246 -16.84 -17.91 -31.11
C GLU A 246 -16.43 -16.49 -31.49
N ALA A 247 -17.13 -15.87 -32.45
CA ALA A 247 -16.90 -14.48 -32.85
C ALA A 247 -17.12 -13.49 -31.69
N TYR A 248 -18.17 -13.69 -30.89
CA TYR A 248 -18.45 -12.86 -29.70
C TYR A 248 -17.34 -12.99 -28.64
N LEU A 249 -16.89 -14.21 -28.34
CA LEU A 249 -15.82 -14.45 -27.38
C LEU A 249 -14.49 -13.85 -27.83
N SER A 250 -14.14 -13.98 -29.12
CA SER A 250 -12.94 -13.36 -29.70
C SER A 250 -13.00 -11.82 -29.61
N ASN A 251 -14.14 -11.22 -29.94
CA ASN A 251 -14.32 -9.76 -29.81
C ASN A 251 -14.22 -9.29 -28.33
N LEU A 252 -14.79 -10.06 -27.40
CA LEU A 252 -14.70 -9.78 -25.97
C LEU A 252 -13.24 -9.80 -25.48
N ASP A 253 -12.44 -10.82 -25.84
CA ASP A 253 -11.02 -10.89 -25.45
C ASP A 253 -10.23 -9.69 -25.99
N ASN A 254 -10.37 -9.39 -27.28
CA ASN A 254 -9.71 -8.23 -27.91
C ASN A 254 -10.01 -6.91 -27.17
N LEU A 255 -11.28 -6.68 -26.79
CA LEU A 255 -11.67 -5.50 -26.01
C LEU A 255 -11.11 -5.53 -24.58
N MET A 256 -11.06 -6.71 -23.94
CA MET A 256 -10.49 -6.87 -22.60
C MET A 256 -8.97 -6.65 -22.58
N GLN A 257 -8.22 -7.02 -23.62
CA GLN A 257 -6.79 -6.71 -23.73
C GLN A 257 -6.53 -5.19 -23.71
N VAL A 258 -7.36 -4.40 -24.42
CA VAL A 258 -7.26 -2.93 -24.41
C VAL A 258 -7.55 -2.35 -23.02
N VAL A 259 -8.55 -2.89 -22.31
CA VAL A 259 -8.87 -2.50 -20.92
C VAL A 259 -7.73 -2.86 -19.97
N HIS A 260 -7.19 -4.07 -20.08
CA HIS A 260 -6.08 -4.57 -19.30
C HIS A 260 -4.82 -3.69 -19.45
N GLY A 261 -4.45 -3.35 -20.68
CA GLY A 261 -3.33 -2.44 -20.97
C GLY A 261 -3.49 -1.05 -20.34
N LYS A 262 -4.70 -0.47 -20.39
CA LYS A 262 -5.00 0.82 -19.74
C LYS A 262 -4.84 0.75 -18.21
N ILE A 263 -5.34 -0.31 -17.58
CA ILE A 263 -5.27 -0.50 -16.12
C ILE A 263 -3.82 -0.74 -15.66
N ILE A 264 -3.06 -1.57 -16.38
CA ILE A 264 -1.63 -1.77 -16.10
C ILE A 264 -0.88 -0.45 -16.19
N ASN A 265 -1.04 0.31 -17.29
CA ASN A 265 -0.34 1.57 -17.47
C ASN A 265 -0.67 2.58 -16.35
N GLN A 266 -1.94 2.68 -15.94
CA GLN A 266 -2.36 3.55 -14.85
C GLN A 266 -1.78 3.15 -13.48
N THR A 267 -1.50 1.86 -13.25
CA THR A 267 -0.90 1.38 -11.98
C THR A 267 0.64 1.44 -11.96
N GLN A 268 1.30 1.67 -13.10
CA GLN A 268 2.76 1.76 -13.21
C GLN A 268 3.35 3.17 -12.96
N TRP A 269 2.52 4.21 -12.78
CA TRP A 269 2.94 5.61 -12.63
C TRP A 269 3.80 5.92 -11.38
N CYS A 270 3.99 4.98 -10.46
CA CYS A 270 4.77 5.17 -9.23
C CYS A 270 6.26 4.81 -9.42
N ARG A 271 6.96 5.46 -10.36
CA ARG A 271 8.42 5.35 -10.50
C ARG A 271 9.12 6.70 -10.31
N ALA A 272 10.17 6.65 -9.49
CA ALA A 272 11.06 7.75 -9.10
C ALA A 272 10.43 8.89 -8.28
N ILE A 273 10.51 8.76 -6.96
CA ILE A 273 10.85 9.92 -6.11
C ILE A 273 12.38 10.05 -6.21
N PRO A 274 12.95 11.17 -6.69
CA PRO A 274 14.39 11.33 -6.80
C PRO A 274 15.06 11.22 -5.43
N ALA A 275 16.04 10.32 -5.29
CA ALA A 275 16.77 10.10 -4.04
C ALA A 275 17.82 11.19 -3.72
N ALA A 276 17.77 12.34 -4.41
CA ALA A 276 18.90 13.25 -4.55
C ALA A 276 18.98 14.39 -3.51
N GLU A 277 18.04 14.48 -2.55
CA GLU A 277 17.93 15.66 -1.66
C GLU A 277 18.43 15.45 -0.22
N PHE A 278 18.93 14.26 0.16
CA PHE A 278 19.25 13.95 1.57
C PHE A 278 20.60 13.24 1.75
N SER A 279 21.68 13.96 1.46
CA SER A 279 23.01 13.65 2.00
C SER A 279 23.17 14.34 3.36
N LEU A 280 23.42 13.57 4.42
CA LEU A 280 23.81 14.14 5.72
C LEU A 280 25.28 14.56 5.74
N ASP A 281 26.09 13.94 4.88
CA ASP A 281 27.55 14.03 4.90
C ASP A 281 28.02 15.43 4.49
N ASP A 282 27.33 16.09 3.57
CA ASP A 282 27.66 17.47 3.13
C ASP A 282 27.57 18.47 4.29
N VAL A 283 26.59 18.31 5.19
CA VAL A 283 26.42 19.18 6.37
C VAL A 283 27.46 18.90 7.46
N VAL A 284 27.96 17.66 7.55
CA VAL A 284 28.98 17.27 8.53
C VAL A 284 30.37 17.70 8.06
N CYS A 285 30.68 17.53 6.77
CA CYS A 285 31.97 17.85 6.19
C CYS A 285 32.31 19.36 6.15
N GLU A 286 31.32 20.25 5.98
CA GLU A 286 31.58 21.71 6.06
C GLU A 286 31.83 22.21 7.49
N VAL A 287 31.32 21.49 8.50
CA VAL A 287 31.28 21.97 9.90
C VAL A 287 32.43 21.41 10.75
N PHE A 288 32.84 20.17 10.50
CA PHE A 288 33.89 19.48 11.26
C PHE A 288 35.07 19.10 10.35
N PRO A 289 35.96 20.04 10.00
CA PRO A 289 37.18 19.70 9.28
C PRO A 289 38.01 18.71 10.10
N SER A 290 38.51 17.65 9.45
CA SER A 290 39.42 16.70 10.08
C SER A 290 40.71 17.42 10.52
N PRO A 291 41.30 17.07 11.68
CA PRO A 291 42.56 17.68 12.12
C PRO A 291 43.66 17.47 11.08
N PRO A 292 44.55 18.46 10.85
CA PRO A 292 45.69 18.27 9.98
C PRO A 292 46.58 17.15 10.54
N SER A 293 47.12 16.32 9.65
CA SER A 293 48.01 15.22 10.05
C SER A 293 49.24 15.79 10.78
N PRO A 294 49.66 15.23 11.92
CA PRO A 294 50.77 15.77 12.70
C PRO A 294 52.04 15.77 11.85
N GLN A 295 52.59 16.97 11.60
CA GLN A 295 53.81 17.11 10.82
C GLN A 295 54.96 16.46 11.57
N THR A 296 55.52 15.38 11.00
CA THR A 296 56.69 14.71 11.54
C THR A 296 57.90 15.64 11.47
N ARG A 297 58.24 16.24 12.63
CA ARG A 297 59.40 17.13 12.78
C ARG A 297 60.66 16.40 12.31
N LYS A 298 61.19 16.77 11.14
CA LYS A 298 62.49 16.29 10.66
C LYS A 298 63.57 16.62 11.67
N LEU A 299 64.04 15.60 12.39
CA LEU A 299 65.27 15.69 13.19
C LEU A 299 66.44 15.81 12.23
N SER A 300 66.94 17.04 12.05
CA SER A 300 68.22 17.30 11.38
C SER A 300 69.37 16.86 12.31
N GLY A 301 69.59 15.55 12.40
CA GLY A 301 70.70 14.92 13.09
C GLY A 301 71.66 14.30 12.09
N THR A 302 72.84 14.88 11.93
CA THR A 302 73.89 14.36 11.06
C THR A 302 74.42 13.02 11.58
N ASN A 303 74.46 12.00 10.73
CA ASN A 303 75.67 11.20 10.55
C ASN A 303 75.62 10.37 9.26
N SER A 304 76.63 10.56 8.41
CA SER A 304 76.89 9.69 7.27
C SER A 304 77.85 8.59 7.70
N ALA A 305 77.44 7.34 7.55
CA ALA A 305 78.31 6.18 7.59
C ALA A 305 77.74 5.13 6.64
N ALA A 306 78.26 5.09 5.42
CA ALA A 306 77.91 4.07 4.45
C ALA A 306 78.60 2.75 4.78
N ALA A 307 77.84 1.65 4.76
CA ALA A 307 78.38 0.30 4.72
C ALA A 307 77.58 -0.52 3.69
N HIS A 308 78.05 -0.50 2.44
CA HIS A 308 77.68 -1.50 1.45
C HIS A 308 78.19 -2.87 1.91
N LEU A 309 77.33 -3.89 1.91
CA LEU A 309 77.72 -5.26 1.55
C LEU A 309 76.51 -5.99 0.93
N THR A 310 76.80 -6.86 -0.02
CA THR A 310 75.86 -7.46 -0.99
C THR A 310 75.85 -8.99 -0.93
N PHE A 311 74.82 -9.60 -1.53
CA PHE A 311 74.59 -11.04 -1.78
C PHE A 311 74.12 -11.89 -0.56
N GLY A 312 73.16 -12.82 -0.71
CA GLY A 312 72.30 -13.10 -1.87
C GLY A 312 71.48 -14.41 -1.81
N ASN A 313 70.56 -14.56 -2.77
CA ASN A 313 69.97 -15.78 -3.37
C ASN A 313 69.03 -16.74 -2.60
N MET A 314 68.30 -17.51 -3.46
CA MET A 314 67.39 -18.66 -3.25
C MET A 314 65.95 -18.29 -2.85
N GLU A 315 64.95 -18.47 -3.72
CA GLU A 315 64.24 -19.74 -4.11
C GLU A 315 63.38 -20.29 -2.95
N GLN A 316 62.12 -20.71 -3.10
CA GLN A 316 61.27 -21.03 -4.29
C GLN A 316 59.77 -20.87 -3.93
N ASP A 317 58.91 -20.60 -4.92
CA ASP A 317 57.44 -20.82 -4.89
C ASP A 317 57.12 -22.33 -5.04
N PRO A 318 55.86 -22.83 -4.83
CA PRO A 318 54.60 -22.09 -4.66
C PRO A 318 53.76 -22.41 -3.39
#